data_AF-A0A938PQ43-F1
#
_entry.id   AF-A0A938PQ43-F1
#
_cell.length_a   1.000
_cell.length_b   1.000
_cell.length_c   1.000
_cell.angle_alpha   90.00
_cell.angle_beta   90.00
_cell.angle_gamma   90.00
#
_symmetry.space_group_name_H-M   'P 1'
#
loop_
_entity.id
_entity.type
_entity.pdbx_description
1 polymer ?
#
loop_
_entity_poly.entity_id
_entity_poly.type
_entity_poly.pdbx_seq_one_letter_code
_entity_poly.pdbx_strand_id
1 'polypeptide(L)'
;MSMNRTQITAVLMLTARFALRIGLSGYLSLRFYERSLQAQFPVEPFVQGNRAARTVFIGDSRVAQWAEHDRLDGLYVGFPGATASQITAAARVFNWPTDIGTIVIQAGVNDMRILGMRPELRDSRVAATHGDLVALVEACLKHTREVILLRVLPVGDPQLIRMIVWSNASADGVAQLN
;
A
#
# COMPACT_ATOMS: atom_id res chain seq x y z
N MET A 1 0.31 -55.43 9.13
CA MET A 1 1.75 -55.19 9.44
C MET A 1 1.80 -54.05 10.45
N SER A 2 2.09 -54.30 11.73
CA SER A 2 2.07 -53.26 12.78
C SER A 2 3.40 -52.51 12.81
N MET A 3 3.37 -51.16 12.82
CA MET A 3 4.57 -50.35 12.99
C MET A 3 5.18 -50.58 14.38
N ASN A 4 6.52 -50.68 14.45
CA ASN A 4 7.22 -50.75 15.73
C ASN A 4 7.38 -49.35 16.36
N ARG A 5 7.70 -49.30 17.65
CA ARG A 5 7.86 -48.03 18.40
C ARG A 5 8.82 -47.05 17.72
N THR A 6 9.94 -47.54 17.20
CA THR A 6 10.94 -46.70 16.50
C THR A 6 10.36 -46.03 15.26
N GLN A 7 9.59 -46.75 14.45
CA GLN A 7 8.91 -46.21 13.28
C GLN A 7 7.88 -45.13 13.67
N ILE A 8 7.12 -45.35 14.74
CA ILE A 8 6.15 -44.36 15.25
C ILE A 8 6.88 -43.08 15.70
N THR A 9 7.95 -43.20 16.48
CA THR A 9 8.75 -42.05 16.93
C THR A 9 9.33 -41.27 15.75
N ALA A 10 9.86 -41.96 14.73
CA ALA A 10 10.42 -41.32 13.55
C ALA A 10 9.37 -40.51 12.77
N VAL A 11 8.15 -41.06 12.58
CA VAL A 11 7.05 -40.36 11.92
C VAL A 11 6.61 -39.13 12.71
N LEU A 12 6.50 -39.23 14.03
CA LEU A 12 6.16 -38.09 14.89
C LEU A 12 7.21 -36.98 14.83
N MET A 13 8.50 -37.34 14.89
CA MET A 13 9.60 -36.36 14.74
C MET A 13 9.59 -35.70 13.36
N LEU A 14 9.36 -36.47 12.29
CA LEU A 14 9.29 -35.92 10.93
C LEU A 14 8.13 -34.94 10.79
N THR A 15 6.95 -35.31 11.31
CA THR A 15 5.74 -34.49 11.30
C THR A 15 5.95 -33.20 12.09
N ALA A 16 6.52 -33.29 13.29
CA ALA A 16 6.82 -32.13 14.12
C ALA A 16 7.82 -31.17 13.44
N ARG A 17 8.87 -31.71 12.82
CA ARG A 17 9.86 -30.91 12.06
C ARG A 17 9.24 -30.24 10.85
N PHE A 18 8.34 -30.93 10.14
CA PHE A 18 7.62 -30.38 9.00
C PHE A 18 6.68 -29.24 9.43
N ALA A 19 5.87 -29.46 10.47
CA ALA A 19 5.01 -28.44 11.05
C ALA A 19 5.79 -27.21 11.53
N LEU A 20 6.92 -27.43 12.21
CA LEU A 20 7.79 -26.33 12.67
C LEU A 20 8.36 -25.52 11.49
N ARG A 21 8.78 -26.18 10.41
CA ARG A 21 9.28 -25.50 9.20
C ARG A 21 8.19 -24.66 8.53
N ILE A 22 6.98 -25.19 8.41
CA ILE A 22 5.84 -24.43 7.86
C ILE A 22 5.52 -23.24 8.75
N GLY A 23 5.41 -23.45 10.07
CA GLY A 23 5.12 -22.39 11.02
C GLY A 23 6.17 -21.27 11.01
N LEU A 24 7.46 -21.63 11.03
CA LEU A 24 8.55 -20.67 10.96
C LEU A 24 8.57 -19.94 9.61
N SER A 25 8.39 -20.64 8.49
CA SER A 25 8.34 -20.01 7.16
C SER A 25 7.17 -19.04 7.04
N GLY A 26 5.99 -19.41 7.55
CA GLY A 26 4.81 -18.53 7.60
C GLY A 26 5.07 -17.29 8.45
N TYR A 27 5.64 -17.47 9.65
CA TYR A 27 6.02 -16.37 10.53
C TYR A 27 7.03 -15.41 9.89
N LEU A 28 8.10 -15.94 9.29
CA LEU A 28 9.11 -15.12 8.62
C LEU A 28 8.55 -14.39 7.40
N SER A 29 7.68 -15.05 6.62
CA SER A 29 7.01 -14.42 5.48
C SER A 29 6.11 -13.26 5.91
N LEU A 30 5.36 -13.43 7.00
CA LEU A 30 4.55 -12.37 7.60
C LEU A 30 5.42 -11.21 8.07
N ARG A 31 6.51 -11.49 8.81
CA ARG A 31 7.43 -10.46 9.29
C ARG A 31 8.16 -9.72 8.18
N PHE A 32 8.60 -10.43 7.16
CA PHE A 32 9.21 -9.83 5.97
C PHE A 32 8.20 -8.94 5.25
N TYR A 33 6.95 -9.38 5.14
CA TYR A 33 5.89 -8.59 4.54
C TYR A 33 5.55 -7.34 5.36
N GLU A 34 5.40 -7.44 6.69
CA GLU A 34 5.25 -6.28 7.58
C GLU A 34 6.38 -5.25 7.37
N ARG A 35 7.63 -5.72 7.30
CA ARG A 35 8.78 -4.86 7.00
C ARG A 35 8.73 -4.27 5.61
N SER A 36 8.33 -5.04 4.60
CA SER A 36 8.22 -4.53 3.22
C SER A 36 7.16 -3.43 3.08
N LEU A 37 6.08 -3.50 3.88
CA LEU A 37 5.09 -2.42 3.97
C LEU A 37 5.64 -1.15 4.63
N GLN A 38 6.71 -1.25 5.42
CA GLN A 38 7.30 -0.14 6.17
C GLN A 38 8.60 0.42 5.56
N ALA A 39 9.34 -0.37 4.77
CA ALA A 39 10.76 -0.14 4.48
C ALA A 39 11.09 0.42 3.08
N GLN A 40 10.14 1.00 2.35
CA GLN A 40 10.45 1.52 1.00
C GLN A 40 10.67 3.03 1.02
N PHE A 41 11.92 3.43 1.22
CA PHE A 41 12.40 4.78 0.89
C PHE A 41 13.79 4.67 0.25
N PRO A 42 14.09 5.45 -0.81
CA PRO A 42 13.16 6.28 -1.58
C PRO A 42 12.19 5.43 -2.41
N VAL A 43 10.95 5.91 -2.61
CA VAL A 43 10.03 5.32 -3.59
C VAL A 43 10.27 6.03 -4.91
N GLU A 44 10.70 5.27 -5.92
CA GLU A 44 10.88 5.80 -7.27
C GLU A 44 9.51 6.11 -7.92
N PRO A 45 9.31 7.31 -8.47
CA PRO A 45 8.08 7.64 -9.15
C PRO A 45 8.00 6.95 -10.51
N PHE A 46 6.85 6.36 -10.81
CA PHE A 46 6.42 6.10 -12.16
C PHE A 46 5.83 7.39 -12.74
N VAL A 47 6.46 7.92 -13.79
CA VAL A 47 6.04 9.17 -14.45
C VAL A 47 5.68 8.90 -15.90
N GLN A 48 4.45 9.23 -16.30
CA GLN A 48 3.97 9.10 -17.68
C GLN A 48 2.99 10.25 -18.02
N GLY A 49 2.86 10.55 -19.31
CA GLY A 49 1.93 11.56 -19.81
C GLY A 49 2.60 12.88 -20.18
N ASN A 50 1.80 13.92 -20.34
CA ASN A 50 2.23 15.19 -20.89
C ASN A 50 2.79 16.11 -19.79
N ARG A 51 4.10 16.38 -19.80
CA ARG A 51 4.75 17.30 -18.84
C ARG A 51 4.33 18.77 -18.99
N ALA A 52 3.70 19.14 -20.12
CA ALA A 52 3.14 20.47 -20.33
C ALA A 52 1.65 20.54 -19.93
N ALA A 53 1.05 19.45 -19.48
CA ALA A 53 -0.34 19.47 -19.03
C ALA A 53 -0.49 20.32 -17.76
N ARG A 54 -1.65 20.96 -17.64
CA ARG A 54 -2.02 21.77 -16.47
C ARG A 54 -2.56 20.91 -15.32
N THR A 55 -2.82 19.63 -15.55
CA THR A 55 -3.34 18.70 -14.56
C THR A 55 -2.29 17.64 -14.24
N VAL A 56 -1.99 17.47 -12.96
CA VAL A 56 -1.11 16.39 -12.48
C VAL A 56 -1.91 15.44 -11.61
N PHE A 57 -1.85 14.15 -11.94
CA PHE A 57 -2.39 13.07 -11.11
C PHE A 57 -1.25 12.51 -10.28
N ILE A 58 -1.39 12.50 -8.95
CA ILE A 58 -0.39 11.96 -8.03
C ILE A 58 -1.03 10.90 -7.12
N GLY A 59 -0.33 9.79 -6.89
CA GLY A 59 -0.90 8.75 -6.06
C GLY A 59 -0.09 7.47 -5.98
N ASP A 60 -0.74 6.40 -5.55
CA ASP A 60 -0.11 5.09 -5.43
C ASP A 60 -0.07 4.33 -6.79
N SER A 61 0.11 3.02 -6.72
CA SER A 61 0.00 2.07 -7.83
C SER A 61 -1.20 2.30 -8.76
N ARG A 62 -2.34 2.78 -8.25
CA ARG A 62 -3.54 3.04 -9.06
C ARG A 62 -3.36 4.20 -10.03
N VAL A 63 -2.73 5.29 -9.59
CA VAL A 63 -2.42 6.42 -10.47
C VAL A 63 -1.41 6.00 -11.54
N ALA A 64 -0.44 5.15 -11.20
CA ALA A 64 0.46 4.57 -12.20
C ALA A 64 -0.31 3.78 -13.28
N GLN A 65 -1.29 2.97 -12.87
CA GLN A 65 -2.15 2.21 -13.79
C GLN A 65 -3.09 3.07 -14.62
N TRP A 66 -3.50 4.25 -14.14
CA TRP A 66 -4.35 5.16 -14.94
C TRP A 66 -3.65 5.66 -16.19
N ALA A 67 -2.32 5.86 -16.10
CA ALA A 67 -1.52 6.30 -17.24
C ALA A 67 -1.51 5.30 -18.40
N GLU A 68 -1.68 4.00 -18.12
CA GLU A 68 -1.75 2.95 -19.15
C GLU A 68 -3.03 3.04 -20.00
N HIS A 69 -4.07 3.68 -19.47
CA HIS A 69 -5.37 3.79 -20.13
C HIS A 69 -5.55 5.12 -20.87
N ASP A 70 -4.62 6.08 -20.69
CA ASP A 70 -4.46 7.37 -21.38
C ASP A 70 -5.78 8.10 -21.72
N ARG A 71 -6.68 8.20 -20.73
CA ARG A 71 -8.03 8.76 -20.96
C ARG A 71 -8.14 10.26 -20.73
N LEU A 72 -7.16 10.88 -20.05
CA LEU A 72 -7.20 12.29 -19.67
C LEU A 72 -5.86 12.95 -20.02
N ASP A 73 -5.91 14.17 -20.55
CA ASP A 73 -4.68 14.97 -20.75
C ASP A 73 -4.13 15.37 -19.37
N GLY A 74 -2.96 14.84 -19.04
CA GLY A 74 -2.36 15.03 -17.73
C GLY A 74 -0.97 14.43 -17.60
N LEU A 75 -0.29 14.82 -16.52
CA LEU A 75 0.92 14.17 -16.05
C LEU A 75 0.57 13.20 -14.93
N TYR A 76 0.87 11.93 -15.08
CA TYR A 76 0.63 10.89 -14.08
C TYR A 76 1.94 10.62 -13.32
N VAL A 77 1.89 10.75 -11.99
CA VAL A 77 2.99 10.56 -11.05
C VAL A 77 2.54 9.52 -10.02
N GLY A 78 2.71 8.25 -10.35
CA GLY A 78 2.34 7.13 -9.49
C GLY A 78 3.53 6.61 -8.67
N PHE A 79 3.27 6.20 -7.44
CA PHE A 79 4.25 5.59 -6.54
C PHE A 79 3.78 4.19 -6.17
N PRO A 80 4.16 3.16 -6.94
CA PRO A 80 3.70 1.79 -6.72
C PRO A 80 4.00 1.30 -5.30
N GLY A 81 2.97 0.84 -4.59
CA GLY A 81 3.10 0.33 -3.22
C GLY A 81 3.26 1.37 -2.12
N ALA A 82 3.35 2.67 -2.45
CA ALA A 82 3.60 3.72 -1.47
C ALA A 82 2.40 4.04 -0.57
N THR A 83 2.69 4.39 0.69
CA THR A 83 1.76 4.99 1.64
C THR A 83 1.57 6.49 1.39
N ALA A 84 0.55 7.10 2.01
CA ALA A 84 0.33 8.54 1.94
C ALA A 84 1.56 9.34 2.43
N SER A 85 2.18 8.94 3.55
CA SER A 85 3.41 9.58 4.07
C SER A 85 4.59 9.52 3.09
N GLN A 86 4.78 8.39 2.41
CA GLN A 86 5.82 8.23 1.39
C GLN A 86 5.59 9.14 0.20
N ILE A 87 4.34 9.19 -0.29
CA ILE A 87 3.95 10.09 -1.38
C ILE A 87 4.13 11.55 -0.96
N THR A 88 3.79 11.93 0.27
CA THR A 88 4.04 13.29 0.81
C THR A 88 5.51 13.65 0.79
N ALA A 89 6.39 12.74 1.23
CA ALA A 89 7.83 12.98 1.20
C ALA A 89 8.35 13.14 -0.23
N ALA A 90 7.89 12.30 -1.17
CA ALA A 90 8.27 12.39 -2.57
C ALA A 90 7.74 13.67 -3.24
N ALA A 91 6.49 14.05 -2.97
CA ALA A 91 5.85 15.27 -3.48
C ALA A 91 6.63 16.54 -3.12
N ARG A 92 7.25 16.59 -1.94
CA ARG A 92 8.05 17.74 -1.49
C ARG A 92 9.34 17.96 -2.30
N VAL A 93 9.87 16.91 -2.91
CA VAL A 93 11.14 16.96 -3.67
C VAL A 93 10.92 16.69 -5.15
N PHE A 94 9.68 16.45 -5.58
CA PHE A 94 9.34 16.20 -6.97
C PHE A 94 9.58 17.46 -7.80
N ASN A 95 10.15 17.29 -8.99
CA ASN A 95 10.37 18.39 -9.92
C ASN A 95 9.07 18.71 -10.69
N TRP A 96 8.21 19.50 -10.05
CA TRP A 96 6.90 19.90 -10.55
C TRP A 96 6.98 20.76 -11.83
N PRO A 97 6.07 20.55 -12.81
CA PRO A 97 5.87 21.50 -13.91
C PRO A 97 5.56 22.93 -13.41
N THR A 98 5.87 23.94 -14.21
CA THR A 98 5.77 25.36 -13.80
C THR A 98 4.38 25.98 -13.94
N ASP A 99 3.47 25.42 -14.75
CA ASP A 99 2.10 25.93 -14.98
C ASP A 99 1.03 24.88 -14.62
N ILE A 100 1.13 24.33 -13.41
CA ILE A 100 0.11 23.40 -12.89
C ILE A 100 -1.11 24.21 -12.46
N GLY A 101 -2.26 23.89 -13.04
CA GLY A 101 -3.56 24.42 -12.65
C GLY A 101 -4.21 23.61 -11.53
N THR A 102 -4.12 22.29 -11.61
CA THR A 102 -4.80 21.35 -10.69
C THR A 102 -3.93 20.14 -10.39
N ILE A 103 -3.88 19.71 -9.13
CA ILE A 103 -3.31 18.42 -8.74
C ILE A 103 -4.43 17.52 -8.21
N VAL A 104 -4.56 16.33 -8.78
CA VAL A 104 -5.54 15.31 -8.38
C VAL A 104 -4.81 14.22 -7.60
N ILE A 105 -5.24 13.94 -6.36
CA ILE A 105 -4.60 13.00 -5.46
C ILE A 105 -5.47 11.75 -5.30
N GLN A 106 -4.86 10.56 -5.40
CA GLN A 106 -5.43 9.33 -4.87
C GLN A 106 -4.37 8.52 -4.14
N ALA A 107 -4.49 8.39 -2.82
CA ALA A 107 -3.54 7.69 -1.96
C ALA A 107 -4.27 7.06 -0.75
N GLY A 108 -3.55 6.36 0.12
CA GLY A 108 -4.07 5.88 1.42
C GLY A 108 -4.44 4.39 1.47
N VAL A 109 -4.60 3.73 0.32
CA VAL A 109 -5.02 2.31 0.28
C VAL A 109 -3.93 1.37 0.80
N ASN A 110 -2.65 1.69 0.57
CA ASN A 110 -1.53 0.91 1.07
C ASN A 110 -1.36 1.08 2.58
N ASP A 111 -1.74 2.24 3.12
CA ASP A 111 -1.79 2.47 4.56
C ASP A 111 -2.83 1.57 5.24
N MET A 112 -3.99 1.37 4.59
CA MET A 112 -5.06 0.51 5.11
C MET A 112 -4.78 -0.98 4.90
N ARG A 113 -3.88 -1.34 3.98
CA ARG A 113 -3.53 -2.73 3.68
C ARG A 113 -2.94 -3.48 4.87
N ILE A 114 -2.28 -2.80 5.81
CA ILE A 114 -1.75 -3.44 7.03
C ILE A 114 -2.88 -3.95 7.94
N LEU A 115 -4.05 -3.30 7.93
CA LEU A 115 -5.17 -3.63 8.80
C LEU A 115 -5.75 -5.01 8.53
N GLY A 116 -5.62 -5.51 7.30
CA GLY A 116 -6.00 -6.88 6.96
C GLY A 116 -5.33 -7.89 7.87
N MET A 117 -4.06 -7.67 8.24
CA MET A 117 -3.32 -8.55 9.15
C MET A 117 -3.27 -8.06 10.60
N ARG A 118 -3.44 -6.75 10.80
CA ARG A 118 -3.26 -6.06 12.09
C ARG A 118 -4.49 -5.20 12.40
N PRO A 119 -5.69 -5.81 12.57
CA PRO A 119 -6.94 -5.07 12.77
C PRO A 119 -6.90 -4.20 14.03
N GLU A 120 -6.12 -4.57 15.04
CA GLU A 120 -5.94 -3.81 16.27
C GLU A 120 -5.26 -2.44 16.07
N LEU A 121 -4.65 -2.21 14.90
CA LEU A 121 -4.04 -0.92 14.57
C LEU A 121 -5.01 0.07 13.92
N ARG A 122 -6.28 -0.31 13.69
CA ARG A 122 -7.26 0.43 12.89
C ARG A 122 -7.30 1.91 13.22
N ASP A 123 -7.65 2.28 14.44
CA ASP A 123 -7.85 3.69 14.81
C ASP A 123 -6.56 4.49 14.66
N SER A 124 -5.43 3.94 15.11
CA SER A 124 -4.12 4.59 14.99
C SER A 124 -3.70 4.80 13.54
N ARG A 125 -4.02 3.85 12.65
CA ARG A 125 -3.63 3.91 11.24
C ARG A 125 -4.54 4.83 10.46
N VAL A 126 -5.85 4.79 10.68
CA VAL A 126 -6.79 5.72 10.04
C VAL A 126 -6.44 7.16 10.42
N ALA A 127 -6.19 7.43 11.71
CA ALA A 127 -5.80 8.76 12.17
C ALA A 127 -4.47 9.23 11.57
N ALA A 128 -3.45 8.35 11.53
CA ALA A 128 -2.17 8.66 10.92
C ALA A 128 -2.31 8.93 9.41
N THR A 129 -3.04 8.10 8.67
CA THR A 129 -3.26 8.28 7.23
C THR A 129 -4.05 9.55 6.93
N HIS A 130 -5.03 9.91 7.76
CA HIS A 130 -5.71 11.19 7.63
C HIS A 130 -4.72 12.35 7.75
N GLY A 131 -3.84 12.35 8.76
CA GLY A 131 -2.79 13.35 8.92
C GLY A 131 -1.83 13.39 7.72
N ASP A 132 -1.43 12.23 7.22
CA ASP A 132 -0.54 12.12 6.05
C ASP A 132 -1.20 12.66 4.77
N LEU A 133 -2.50 12.43 4.56
CA LEU A 133 -3.26 12.96 3.41
C LEU A 133 -3.41 14.48 3.51
N VAL A 134 -3.66 15.04 4.69
CA VAL A 134 -3.67 16.49 4.90
C VAL A 134 -2.30 17.08 4.54
N ALA A 135 -1.21 16.48 5.05
CA ALA A 135 0.15 16.92 4.74
C ALA A 135 0.49 16.80 3.25
N LEU A 136 -0.08 15.80 2.55
CA LEU A 136 0.07 15.65 1.10
C LEU A 136 -0.63 16.78 0.34
N VAL A 137 -1.88 17.08 0.71
CA VAL A 137 -2.65 18.19 0.12
C VAL A 137 -1.91 19.51 0.32
N GLU A 138 -1.44 19.79 1.53
CA GLU A 138 -0.64 20.99 1.84
C GLU A 138 0.65 21.06 1.03
N ALA A 139 1.34 19.92 0.85
CA ALA A 139 2.54 19.86 0.01
C ALA A 139 2.21 20.19 -1.45
N CYS A 140 1.10 19.66 -1.98
CA CYS A 140 0.68 19.90 -3.36
C CYS A 140 0.22 21.34 -3.58
N LEU A 141 -0.50 21.95 -2.64
CA LEU A 141 -0.97 23.35 -2.71
C LEU A 141 0.16 24.38 -2.82
N LYS A 142 1.41 24.03 -2.51
CA LYS A 142 2.57 24.90 -2.77
C LYS A 142 2.90 25.05 -4.25
N HIS A 143 2.38 24.17 -5.10
CA HIS A 143 2.70 24.07 -6.53
C HIS A 143 1.49 24.33 -7.44
N THR A 144 0.29 24.44 -6.88
CA THR A 144 -0.96 24.61 -7.62
C THR A 144 -1.95 25.47 -6.84
N ARG A 145 -2.98 25.99 -7.51
CA ARG A 145 -4.08 26.72 -6.86
C ARG A 145 -5.20 25.79 -6.38
N GLU A 146 -5.32 24.62 -7.01
CA GLU A 146 -6.39 23.67 -6.75
C GLU A 146 -5.84 22.27 -6.54
N VAL A 147 -6.31 21.63 -5.48
CA VAL A 147 -6.03 20.22 -5.18
C VAL A 147 -7.36 19.49 -5.03
N ILE A 148 -7.51 18.39 -5.76
CA ILE A 148 -8.67 17.50 -5.69
C ILE A 148 -8.21 16.21 -5.02
N LEU A 149 -8.68 15.95 -3.81
CA LEU A 149 -8.46 14.67 -3.14
C LEU A 149 -9.60 13.71 -3.49
N LEU A 150 -9.27 12.59 -4.13
CA LEU A 150 -10.23 11.54 -4.45
C LEU A 150 -10.40 10.59 -3.27
N ARG A 151 -11.57 9.94 -3.21
CA ARG A 151 -11.83 8.87 -2.24
C ARG A 151 -10.80 7.74 -2.40
N VAL A 152 -10.42 7.17 -1.27
CA VAL A 152 -9.59 5.98 -1.23
C VAL A 152 -10.42 4.81 -1.76
N LEU A 153 -9.96 4.19 -2.84
CA LEU A 153 -10.61 3.02 -3.41
C LEU A 153 -10.42 1.80 -2.49
N PRO A 154 -11.38 0.86 -2.46
CA PRO A 154 -11.27 -0.36 -1.64
C PRO A 154 -9.98 -1.13 -1.91
N VAL A 155 -9.45 -1.77 -0.86
CA VAL A 155 -8.32 -2.69 -1.01
C VAL A 155 -8.78 -3.89 -1.84
N GLY A 156 -8.03 -4.24 -2.88
CA GLY A 156 -8.30 -5.45 -3.67
C GLY A 156 -8.03 -6.72 -2.87
N ASP A 157 -8.50 -7.85 -3.38
CA ASP A 157 -8.38 -9.12 -2.67
C ASP A 157 -6.92 -9.50 -2.35
N PRO A 158 -6.64 -10.01 -1.15
CA PRO A 158 -5.32 -10.48 -0.81
C PRO A 158 -5.00 -11.77 -1.60
N GLN A 159 -3.70 -12.03 -1.84
CA GLN A 159 -3.27 -13.31 -2.43
C GLN A 159 -3.79 -14.49 -1.59
N LEU A 160 -4.13 -15.62 -2.23
CA LEU A 160 -4.77 -16.80 -1.59
C LEU A 160 -4.17 -17.19 -0.24
N ILE A 161 -2.83 -17.23 -0.14
CA ILE A 161 -2.15 -17.63 1.10
C ILE A 161 -2.37 -16.64 2.25
N ARG A 162 -2.62 -15.37 1.93
CA ARG A 162 -2.88 -14.30 2.91
C ARG A 162 -4.34 -14.30 3.38
N MET A 163 -5.28 -14.87 2.62
CA MET A 163 -6.69 -14.95 3.01
C MET A 163 -6.90 -15.65 4.36
N ILE A 164 -6.00 -16.57 4.73
CA ILE A 164 -6.08 -17.32 6.01
C ILE A 164 -6.00 -16.39 7.23
N VAL A 165 -5.26 -15.27 7.11
CA VAL A 165 -5.03 -14.31 8.20
C VAL A 165 -5.61 -12.92 7.89
N TRP A 166 -6.29 -12.76 6.76
CA TRP A 166 -6.80 -11.48 6.31
C TRP A 166 -8.19 -11.21 6.87
N SER A 167 -8.33 -10.12 7.62
CA SER A 167 -9.59 -9.61 8.12
C SER A 167 -10.18 -8.53 7.20
N ASN A 168 -11.47 -8.23 7.39
CA ASN A 168 -12.15 -7.13 6.71
C ASN A 168 -11.74 -5.73 7.19
N ALA A 169 -10.86 -5.63 8.20
CA ALA A 169 -10.48 -4.34 8.81
C ALA A 169 -9.81 -3.38 7.81
N SER A 170 -9.19 -3.88 6.74
CA SER A 170 -8.72 -3.02 5.63
C SER A 170 -9.87 -2.32 4.91
N ALA A 171 -10.96 -3.02 4.61
CA ALA A 171 -12.14 -2.44 3.96
C ALA A 171 -12.83 -1.45 4.91
N ASP A 172 -12.99 -1.82 6.18
CA ASP A 172 -13.59 -0.94 7.19
C ASP A 172 -12.74 0.31 7.43
N GLY A 173 -11.41 0.18 7.42
CA GLY A 173 -10.49 1.31 7.53
C GLY A 173 -10.60 2.27 6.35
N VAL A 174 -10.71 1.75 5.12
CA VAL A 174 -10.99 2.58 3.92
C VAL A 174 -12.35 3.27 4.04
N ALA A 175 -13.38 2.57 4.52
CA ALA A 175 -14.70 3.15 4.72
C ALA A 175 -14.71 4.26 5.77
N GLN A 176 -13.89 4.14 6.83
CA GLN A 176 -13.76 5.14 7.89
C GLN A 176 -12.92 6.35 7.45
N LEU A 177 -11.97 6.16 6.54
CA LEU A 177 -11.09 7.21 6.04
C LEU A 177 -11.79 8.15 5.03
N ASN A 178 -12.83 7.66 4.36
CA ASN A 178 -13.62 8.40 3.36
C ASN A 178 -14.81 9.14 3.99
#